data_AF-A0A4S4G1D1-F1
#
_entry.id   AF-A0A4S4G1D1-F1
#
_cell.length_a   1.000
_cell.length_b   1.000
_cell.length_c   1.000
_cell.angle_alpha   90.00
_cell.angle_beta   90.00
_cell.angle_gamma   90.00
#
_symmetry.space_group_name_H-M   'P 1'
#
loop_
_entity.id
_entity.type
_entity.pdbx_description
1 polymer ?
#
loop_
_entity_poly.entity_id
_entity_poly.type
_entity_poly.pdbx_seq_one_letter_code
_entity_poly.pdbx_strand_id
1 'polypeptide(L)'
;MPDERTRRLAAQFAVDRAQIDNRRMLGDDVARPRDVEHFAYFPTADAAQRAVEQLEKAGFAGSTYFSADRSSLMAVRSDAVDEESARAFVREVDAIVEANGGHYDGWGAPVVVARRPMVHIPDTPAEINWG
;
A
#
# COMPACT_ATOMS: atom_id res chain seq x y z
N MET A 1 28.94 3.00 -7.33
CA MET A 1 27.84 3.96 -7.09
C MET A 1 26.54 3.23 -7.41
N PRO A 2 25.51 3.26 -6.54
CA PRO A 2 24.21 2.65 -6.87
C PRO A 2 23.62 3.33 -8.11
N ASP A 3 22.91 2.56 -8.94
CA ASP A 3 22.14 3.12 -10.06
C ASP A 3 21.00 4.02 -9.56
N GLU A 4 20.43 4.81 -10.48
CA GLU A 4 19.39 5.80 -10.15
C GLU A 4 18.16 5.15 -9.50
N ARG A 5 17.73 4.00 -10.04
CA ARG A 5 16.62 3.22 -9.50
C ARG A 5 16.87 2.80 -8.06
N THR A 6 18.05 2.28 -7.75
CA THR A 6 18.45 1.86 -6.41
C THR A 6 18.42 3.02 -5.43
N ARG A 7 18.85 4.23 -5.86
CA ARG A 7 18.75 5.44 -5.03
C ARG A 7 17.31 5.86 -4.79
N ARG A 8 16.46 5.85 -5.83
CA ARG A 8 15.04 6.18 -5.72
C ARG A 8 14.32 5.24 -4.75
N LEU A 9 14.54 3.93 -4.88
CA LEU A 9 13.97 2.94 -3.96
C LEU A 9 14.47 3.12 -2.53
N ALA A 10 15.76 3.41 -2.33
CA ALA A 10 16.29 3.69 -0.99
C ALA A 10 15.65 4.93 -0.35
N ALA A 11 15.40 5.98 -1.15
CA ALA A 11 14.67 7.17 -0.69
C ALA A 11 13.20 6.84 -0.38
N GLN A 12 12.52 6.08 -1.24
CA GLN A 12 11.15 5.64 -1.00
C GLN A 12 11.03 4.84 0.29
N PHE A 13 11.93 3.88 0.55
CA PHE A 13 11.90 3.11 1.79
C PHE A 13 12.18 3.93 3.06
N ALA A 14 12.91 5.04 2.94
CA ALA A 14 13.09 5.96 4.06
C ALA A 14 11.78 6.71 4.37
N VAL A 15 11.02 7.09 3.35
CA VAL A 15 9.68 7.69 3.49
C VAL A 15 8.69 6.66 4.04
N ASP A 16 8.67 5.46 3.49
CA ASP A 16 7.77 4.37 3.93
C ASP A 16 7.97 4.05 5.41
N ARG A 17 9.22 3.99 5.88
CA ARG A 17 9.52 3.76 7.30
C ARG A 17 8.90 4.84 8.19
N ALA A 18 9.04 6.11 7.82
CA ALA A 18 8.44 7.21 8.58
C ALA A 18 6.90 7.13 8.59
N GLN A 19 6.28 6.76 7.46
CA GLN A 19 4.84 6.54 7.38
C GLN A 19 4.38 5.38 8.27
N ILE A 20 5.12 4.26 8.29
CA ILE A 20 4.81 3.09 9.12
C ILE A 20 4.96 3.42 10.61
N ASP A 21 5.97 4.19 10.99
CA ASP A 21 6.12 4.65 12.37
C ASP A 21 4.96 5.56 12.79
N ASN A 22 4.52 6.48 11.93
CA ASN A 22 3.32 7.29 12.16
C ASN A 22 2.04 6.43 12.30
N ARG A 23 1.88 5.40 11.46
CA ARG A 23 0.76 4.44 11.55
C ARG A 23 0.75 3.74 12.92
N ARG A 24 1.91 3.28 13.39
CA ARG A 24 2.04 2.67 14.74
C ARG A 24 1.64 3.64 15.85
N MET A 25 2.03 4.92 15.74
CA MET A 25 1.61 5.96 16.70
C MET A 25 0.09 6.19 16.71
N LEU A 26 -0.58 5.98 15.57
CA LEU A 26 -2.04 6.05 15.45
C LEU A 26 -2.76 4.77 15.90
N GLY A 27 -2.03 3.75 16.35
CA GLY A 27 -2.60 2.46 16.78
C GLY A 27 -2.98 1.54 15.63
N ASP A 28 -2.41 1.75 14.44
CA ASP A 28 -2.61 0.88 13.28
C ASP A 28 -2.08 -0.54 13.53
N ASP A 29 -2.89 -1.56 13.24
CA ASP A 29 -2.46 -2.95 13.20
C ASP A 29 -1.78 -3.24 11.86
N VAL A 30 -0.53 -2.78 11.67
CA VAL A 30 0.16 -2.80 10.36
C VAL A 30 0.28 -4.17 9.69
N ALA A 31 0.18 -5.27 10.45
CA ALA A 31 0.24 -6.63 9.91
C ALA A 31 -1.08 -7.10 9.27
N ARG A 32 -2.19 -6.40 9.52
CA ARG A 32 -3.50 -6.78 8.98
C ARG A 32 -3.64 -6.45 7.49
N PRO A 33 -3.99 -7.40 6.61
CA PRO A 33 -4.24 -7.09 5.21
C PRO A 33 -5.38 -6.06 5.03
N ARG A 34 -5.19 -5.13 4.09
CA ARG A 34 -6.15 -4.07 3.72
C ARG A 34 -5.89 -3.62 2.30
N ASP A 35 -6.82 -2.85 1.75
CA ASP A 35 -6.62 -2.26 0.43
C ASP A 35 -5.49 -1.23 0.48
N VAL A 36 -4.42 -1.54 -0.26
CA VAL A 36 -3.28 -0.68 -0.50
C VAL A 36 -3.40 -0.12 -1.91
N GLU A 37 -3.51 1.19 -2.00
CA GLU A 37 -3.58 1.94 -3.25
C GLU A 37 -2.17 2.37 -3.68
N HIS A 38 -1.86 2.22 -4.96
CA HIS A 38 -0.60 2.59 -5.59
C HIS A 38 -0.84 3.62 -6.68
N PHE A 39 0.00 4.65 -6.73
CA PHE A 39 -0.12 5.74 -7.69
C PHE A 39 1.13 5.85 -8.56
N ALA A 40 0.93 6.11 -9.85
CA ALA A 40 2.01 6.33 -10.79
C ALA A 40 1.60 7.26 -11.94
N TYR A 41 2.59 7.89 -12.56
CA TYR A 41 2.43 8.73 -13.74
C TYR A 41 3.18 8.16 -14.94
N PHE A 42 2.65 8.41 -16.14
CA PHE A 42 3.21 7.92 -17.39
C PHE A 42 3.26 9.03 -18.45
N PRO A 43 4.20 8.93 -19.41
CA PRO A 43 4.31 9.88 -20.50
C PRO A 43 3.15 9.76 -21.51
N THR A 44 2.53 8.58 -21.61
CA THR A 44 1.44 8.32 -22.56
C THR A 44 0.36 7.41 -21.98
N ALA A 45 -0.84 7.49 -22.54
CA ALA A 45 -1.96 6.64 -22.17
C ALA A 45 -1.66 5.15 -22.40
N ASP A 46 -1.05 4.82 -23.55
CA ASP A 46 -0.65 3.45 -23.89
C ASP A 46 0.35 2.87 -22.89
N ALA A 47 1.28 3.67 -22.37
CA ALA A 47 2.23 3.23 -21.36
C ALA A 47 1.52 2.91 -20.03
N ALA A 48 0.59 3.75 -19.60
CA ALA A 48 -0.21 3.50 -18.41
C ALA A 48 -1.08 2.25 -18.56
N GLN A 49 -1.68 2.05 -19.74
CA GLN A 49 -2.53 0.89 -20.01
C GLN A 49 -1.75 -0.43 -19.94
N ARG A 50 -0.56 -0.50 -20.57
CA ARG A 50 0.32 -1.68 -20.46
C ARG A 50 0.77 -1.97 -19.04
N ALA A 51 0.99 -0.93 -18.24
CA ALA A 51 1.35 -1.09 -16.83
C ALA A 51 0.16 -1.64 -16.03
N VAL A 52 -1.07 -1.16 -16.25
CA VAL A 52 -2.29 -1.72 -15.64
C VAL A 52 -2.42 -3.21 -15.96
N GLU A 53 -2.29 -3.61 -17.22
CA GLU A 53 -2.43 -5.03 -17.61
C GLU A 53 -1.38 -5.94 -16.94
N GLN A 54 -0.18 -5.42 -16.65
CA GLN A 54 0.86 -6.16 -15.92
C GLN A 54 0.54 -6.23 -14.42
N LEU A 55 0.04 -5.14 -13.84
CA LEU A 55 -0.41 -5.10 -12.44
C LEU A 55 -1.62 -6.02 -12.22
N GLU A 56 -2.56 -6.09 -13.16
CA GLU A 56 -3.69 -7.01 -13.10
C GLU A 56 -3.25 -8.47 -13.08
N LYS A 57 -2.24 -8.83 -13.88
CA LYS A 57 -1.62 -10.17 -13.83
C LYS A 57 -0.90 -10.46 -12.51
N ALA A 58 -0.46 -9.42 -11.81
CA ALA A 58 0.15 -9.49 -10.48
C ALA A 58 -0.89 -9.43 -9.33
N GLY A 59 -2.19 -9.46 -9.65
CA GLY A 59 -3.28 -9.54 -8.67
C GLY A 59 -3.77 -8.18 -8.16
N PHE A 60 -3.39 -7.08 -8.81
CA PHE A 60 -3.95 -5.76 -8.51
C PHE A 60 -5.23 -5.51 -9.32
N ALA A 61 -6.15 -4.73 -8.77
CA ALA A 61 -7.19 -4.07 -9.55
C ALA A 61 -6.65 -2.71 -10.04
N GLY A 62 -6.51 -2.53 -11.35
CA GLY A 62 -5.94 -1.31 -11.93
C GLY A 62 -6.98 -0.39 -12.56
N SER A 63 -6.68 0.91 -12.58
CA SER A 63 -7.43 1.91 -13.33
C SER A 63 -6.48 2.98 -13.85
N THR A 64 -6.80 3.54 -15.02
CA THR A 64 -6.06 4.66 -15.61
C THR A 64 -6.95 5.90 -15.68
N TYR A 65 -6.35 7.06 -15.48
CA TYR A 65 -6.97 8.36 -15.70
C TYR A 65 -6.15 9.19 -16.68
N PHE A 66 -6.82 9.79 -17.65
CA PHE A 66 -6.19 10.56 -18.73
C PHE A 66 -6.77 11.98 -18.81
N SER A 67 -5.89 12.97 -18.84
CA SER A 67 -6.18 14.36 -19.19
C SER A 67 -5.21 14.84 -20.27
N ALA A 68 -5.41 16.04 -20.81
CA ALA A 68 -4.57 16.61 -21.86
C ALA A 68 -3.07 16.73 -21.47
N ASP A 69 -2.79 16.78 -20.17
CA ASP A 69 -1.47 17.02 -19.58
C ASP A 69 -0.96 15.85 -18.71
N ARG A 70 -1.78 14.82 -18.45
CA ARG A 70 -1.42 13.77 -17.50
C ARG A 70 -1.99 12.40 -17.88
N SER A 71 -1.14 11.38 -17.82
CA SER A 71 -1.56 9.98 -17.79
C SER A 71 -1.18 9.41 -16.42
N SER A 72 -2.18 9.01 -15.63
CA SER A 72 -1.98 8.49 -14.28
C SER A 72 -2.63 7.12 -14.12
N LEU A 73 -2.10 6.35 -13.18
CA LEU A 73 -2.55 5.02 -12.81
C LEU A 73 -2.86 4.99 -11.32
N MET A 74 -3.92 4.26 -10.97
CA MET A 74 -4.17 3.78 -9.61
C MET A 74 -4.32 2.26 -9.65
N ALA A 75 -3.59 1.55 -8.79
CA ALA A 75 -3.69 0.10 -8.65
C ALA A 75 -3.92 -0.27 -7.18
N VAL A 76 -4.79 -1.25 -6.92
CA VAL A 76 -5.18 -1.63 -5.56
C VAL A 76 -4.98 -3.13 -5.35
N ARG A 77 -4.37 -3.53 -4.23
CA ARG A 77 -4.29 -4.93 -3.79
C ARG A 77 -4.41 -5.01 -2.28
N SER A 78 -4.93 -6.14 -1.79
CA SER A 78 -5.00 -6.39 -0.35
C SER A 78 -3.65 -6.86 0.17
N ASP A 79 -2.96 -6.00 0.92
CA ASP A 79 -1.63 -6.25 1.46
C ASP A 79 -1.53 -5.79 2.92
N ALA A 80 -0.60 -6.36 3.68
CA ALA A 80 -0.18 -5.79 4.96
C ALA A 80 0.72 -4.56 4.70
N VAL A 81 0.84 -3.68 5.70
CA VAL A 81 1.59 -2.42 5.57
C VAL A 81 2.72 -2.30 6.58
N ASP A 82 3.18 -3.43 7.11
CA ASP A 82 4.46 -3.51 7.82
C ASP A 82 5.64 -3.27 6.87
N GLU A 83 6.84 -3.15 7.43
CA GLU A 83 8.04 -2.76 6.68
C GLU A 83 8.45 -3.80 5.62
N GLU A 84 8.23 -5.09 5.88
CA GLU A 84 8.57 -6.14 4.93
C GLU A 84 7.60 -6.12 3.74
N SER A 85 6.30 -6.11 4.05
CA SER A 85 5.24 -6.06 3.04
C SER A 85 5.33 -4.80 2.18
N ALA A 86 5.59 -3.64 2.80
CA ALA A 86 5.76 -2.38 2.08
C ALA A 86 6.96 -2.39 1.13
N ARG A 87 8.10 -2.93 1.58
CA ARG A 87 9.26 -3.08 0.69
C ARG A 87 8.97 -4.02 -0.47
N ALA A 88 8.20 -5.09 -0.25
CA ALA A 88 7.86 -6.05 -1.29
C ALA A 88 6.96 -5.43 -2.36
N PHE A 89 5.82 -4.87 -1.98
CA PHE A 89 4.90 -4.27 -2.96
C PHE A 89 5.51 -3.06 -3.65
N VAL A 90 6.32 -2.23 -2.97
CA VAL A 90 6.95 -1.06 -3.61
C VAL A 90 7.92 -1.51 -4.69
N ARG A 91 8.73 -2.55 -4.45
CA ARG A 91 9.66 -3.06 -5.46
C ARG A 91 8.94 -3.63 -6.67
N GLU A 92 7.86 -4.36 -6.43
CA GLU A 92 7.04 -4.99 -7.47
C GLU A 92 6.38 -3.94 -8.36
N VAL A 93 5.66 -2.99 -7.76
CA VAL A 93 4.94 -1.95 -8.49
C VAL A 93 5.91 -1.01 -9.20
N ASP A 94 6.97 -0.56 -8.52
CA ASP A 94 8.00 0.30 -9.13
C ASP A 94 8.66 -0.36 -10.34
N ALA A 95 8.93 -1.68 -10.28
CA ALA A 95 9.50 -2.41 -11.41
C ALA A 95 8.57 -2.42 -12.62
N ILE A 96 7.27 -2.67 -12.43
CA ILE A 96 6.28 -2.66 -13.51
C ILE A 96 6.11 -1.26 -14.09
N VAL A 97 6.02 -0.25 -13.23
CA VAL A 97 5.87 1.15 -13.63
C VAL A 97 7.09 1.61 -14.44
N GLU A 98 8.31 1.36 -13.96
CA GLU A 98 9.55 1.75 -14.63
C GLU A 98 9.77 1.00 -15.95
N ALA A 99 9.43 -0.29 -16.02
CA ALA A 99 9.52 -1.06 -17.26
C ALA A 99 8.62 -0.48 -18.38
N ASN A 100 7.60 0.27 -18.01
CA ASN A 100 6.70 0.98 -18.93
C ASN A 100 7.03 2.48 -19.06
N GLY A 101 8.18 2.93 -18.53
CA GLY A 101 8.64 4.32 -18.61
C GLY A 101 7.88 5.29 -17.69
N GLY A 102 7.20 4.77 -16.67
CA GLY A 102 6.47 5.57 -15.69
C GLY A 102 7.31 5.96 -14.48
N HIS A 103 6.70 6.78 -13.63
CA HIS A 103 7.22 7.19 -12.33
C HIS A 103 6.25 6.78 -11.22
N TYR A 104 6.74 5.99 -10.27
CA TYR A 104 5.99 5.60 -9.10
C TYR A 104 5.93 6.77 -8.10
N ASP A 105 4.73 7.13 -7.66
CA ASP A 105 4.47 8.30 -6.79
C ASP A 105 4.31 7.90 -5.31
N GLY A 106 3.99 6.62 -5.05
CA GLY A 106 3.86 6.08 -3.71
C GLY A 106 2.60 5.27 -3.51
N TRP A 107 2.30 5.00 -2.24
CA TRP A 107 1.16 4.20 -1.83
C TRP A 107 0.38 4.81 -0.66
N GLY A 108 -0.89 4.45 -0.56
CA GLY A 108 -1.80 4.82 0.51
C GLY A 108 -2.58 3.61 1.00
N ALA A 109 -3.02 3.66 2.27
CA ALA A 109 -3.91 2.65 2.83
C ALA A 109 -4.57 3.21 4.09
N PRO A 110 -5.80 2.81 4.44
CA PRO A 110 -6.45 3.23 5.68
C PRO A 110 -5.65 2.76 6.92
N VAL A 111 -5.80 3.49 8.02
CA VAL A 111 -5.36 3.03 9.36
C VAL A 111 -6.42 2.08 9.89
N VAL A 112 -6.00 0.87 10.27
CA VAL A 112 -6.89 -0.17 10.77
C VAL A 112 -6.55 -0.44 12.22
N VAL A 113 -7.27 0.19 13.15
CA VAL A 113 -7.06 -0.05 14.58
C VAL A 113 -7.53 -1.45 14.96
N ALA A 114 -6.69 -2.18 15.71
CA ALA A 114 -7.14 -3.41 16.34
C ALA A 114 -8.30 -3.08 17.28
N ARG A 115 -9.48 -3.67 17.05
CA ARG A 115 -10.53 -3.61 18.08
C ARG A 115 -9.96 -4.29 19.32
N ARG A 116 -9.88 -3.58 20.45
CA ARG A 116 -9.78 -4.25 21.75
C ARG A 116 -10.89 -5.31 21.78
N PRO A 117 -10.62 -6.57 22.14
CA PRO A 117 -11.72 -7.48 22.44
C PRO A 117 -12.56 -6.80 23.52
N MET A 118 -13.86 -6.63 23.24
CA MET A 118 -14.81 -6.30 24.28
C MET A 118 -14.71 -7.43 25.29
N VAL A 119 -14.14 -7.14 26.47
CA VAL A 119 -14.45 -7.96 27.64
C VAL A 119 -15.95 -7.82 27.80
N HIS A 120 -16.69 -8.90 27.59
CA HIS A 120 -18.08 -8.95 28.03
C HIS A 120 -18.03 -8.85 29.56
N ILE A 121 -18.26 -7.65 30.08
CA ILE A 121 -18.58 -7.47 31.48
C ILE A 121 -20.07 -7.78 31.56
N PRO A 122 -20.49 -8.91 32.18
CA PRO A 122 -21.91 -9.20 32.31
C PRO A 122 -22.59 -8.07 33.09
N ASP A 123 -23.74 -7.61 32.59
CA ASP A 123 -24.50 -6.49 33.17
C ASP A 123 -25.11 -6.82 34.55
N THR A 124 -24.97 -8.06 35.03
CA THR A 124 -25.49 -8.48 36.33
C THR A 124 -24.51 -9.37 37.09
N PRO A 125 -24.35 -9.20 38.42
CA PRO A 125 -23.47 -10.03 39.25
C PRO A 125 -23.84 -11.52 39.38
N ALA A 126 -24.83 -12.02 38.63
CA ALA A 126 -25.43 -13.34 38.89
C ALA A 126 -24.75 -14.53 38.19
N GLU A 127 -23.72 -14.29 37.35
CA GLU A 127 -23.04 -15.37 36.60
C GLU A 127 -21.56 -15.57 36.97
N ILE A 128 -21.13 -15.16 38.17
CA ILE A 128 -19.83 -15.60 38.69
C ILE A 128 -20.07 -16.83 39.57
N ASN A 129 -20.02 -18.01 38.95
CA ASN A 129 -20.03 -19.27 39.67
C ASN A 129 -18.60 -19.58 40.15
N TRP A 130 -18.28 -19.21 41.39
CA TRP A 130 -17.06 -19.65 42.08
C TRP A 130 -17.26 -21.08 42.56
N GLY A 131 -17.06 -22.04 41.64
CA GLY A 131 -16.83 -23.44 42.00
C GLY A 131 -15.45 -23.65 42.60
#